data_AF-A0A0H5RRZ4-F1
#
_entry.id   AF-A0A0H5RRZ4-F1
#
_cell.length_a   1.000
_cell.length_b   1.000
_cell.length_c   1.000
_cell.angle_alpha   90.00
_cell.angle_beta   90.00
_cell.angle_gamma   90.00
#
_symmetry.space_group_name_H-M   'P 1'
#
loop_
_entity.id
_entity.type
_entity.pdbx_description
1 polymer ?
#
loop_
_entity_poly.entity_id
_entity_poly.type
_entity_poly.pdbx_seq_one_letter_code
_entity_poly.pdbx_strand_id
1 'polypeptide(L)'
;MDLVSVQCDIRSPFPIDLFLRLIRSLTANSSIGKAGRMHFLKAYMAEFDDIQYWTLRALKLALDDVDVTLANVIEYDEDACSDMVYENSTLILIQCEVFVGKEEEALSGRYFSSAKKHGKAAQAKSHSNALNRAWKSLLCSEDLPRSLIKLILSNMKSVIIPCFREPLMLCDFLTDSYHHGGVITILALEGVFILITEHNLDYPDFYNDLYAVLTSSIFHVKYRERFLTLVWKFLRSSHLPSYLVAAFIKKFARLAITAPPSGALFALAIIFNLLRRFPSCRGLLDRKVNIGRSSKS
;
A
#
# COMPACT_ATOMS: atom_id res chain seq x y z
N MET A 1 2.74 -24.91 -19.27
CA MET A 1 3.77 -24.07 -19.90
C MET A 1 4.28 -24.69 -21.20
N ASP A 2 4.47 -26.01 -21.26
CA ASP A 2 4.92 -26.69 -22.49
C ASP A 2 3.94 -26.56 -23.66
N LEU A 3 2.63 -26.57 -23.40
CA LEU A 3 1.62 -26.25 -24.42
C LEU A 3 1.70 -24.79 -24.91
N VAL A 4 2.10 -23.87 -24.02
CA VAL A 4 2.31 -22.45 -24.36
C VAL A 4 3.56 -22.31 -25.22
N SER A 5 4.67 -23.00 -24.91
CA SER A 5 5.88 -22.96 -25.74
C SER A 5 5.61 -23.51 -27.14
N VAL A 6 5.00 -24.70 -27.22
CA VAL A 6 4.64 -25.32 -28.52
C VAL A 6 3.75 -24.40 -29.35
N GLN A 7 2.76 -23.73 -28.74
CA GLN A 7 1.91 -22.79 -29.49
C GLN A 7 2.62 -21.47 -29.82
N CYS A 8 3.53 -20.99 -28.99
CA CYS A 8 4.38 -19.82 -29.27
C CYS A 8 5.32 -20.06 -30.46
N ASP A 9 5.76 -21.31 -30.65
CA ASP A 9 6.62 -21.70 -31.78
C ASP A 9 5.82 -21.87 -33.08
N ILE A 10 4.53 -22.23 -32.99
CA ILE A 10 3.64 -22.51 -34.13
C ILE A 10 2.84 -21.29 -34.59
N ARG A 11 2.43 -20.38 -33.69
CA ARG A 11 1.54 -19.24 -34.00
C ARG A 11 2.17 -17.88 -33.68
N SER A 12 2.05 -16.93 -34.61
CA SER A 12 2.52 -15.55 -34.47
C SER A 12 1.36 -14.55 -34.25
N PRO A 13 0.54 -14.75 -33.21
CA PRO A 13 0.80 -14.05 -31.96
C PRO A 13 0.77 -14.96 -30.71
N PHE A 14 1.34 -14.46 -29.59
CA PHE A 14 1.35 -15.16 -28.29
C PHE A 14 -0.07 -15.66 -27.93
N PRO A 15 -0.22 -16.93 -27.49
CA PRO A 15 -1.53 -17.55 -27.26
C PRO A 15 -2.16 -17.04 -25.95
N ILE A 16 -2.64 -15.79 -25.99
CA ILE A 16 -3.15 -15.12 -24.78
C ILE A 16 -4.38 -15.83 -24.20
N ASP A 17 -5.25 -16.42 -25.01
CA ASP A 17 -6.46 -17.09 -24.50
C ASP A 17 -6.12 -18.34 -23.69
N LEU A 18 -5.14 -19.12 -24.17
CA LEU A 18 -4.66 -20.30 -23.45
C LEU A 18 -3.89 -19.89 -22.19
N PHE A 19 -3.09 -18.83 -22.29
CA PHE A 19 -2.35 -18.29 -21.15
C PHE A 19 -3.29 -17.67 -20.09
N LEU A 20 -4.36 -17.00 -20.51
CA LEU A 20 -5.38 -16.45 -19.61
C LEU A 20 -6.08 -17.56 -18.83
N ARG A 21 -6.42 -18.68 -19.48
CA ARG A 21 -6.97 -19.86 -18.78
C ARG A 21 -5.98 -20.41 -17.74
N LEU A 22 -4.70 -20.44 -18.06
CA LEU A 22 -3.65 -20.86 -17.11
C LEU A 22 -3.53 -19.90 -15.93
N ILE A 23 -3.58 -18.59 -16.17
CA ILE A 23 -3.51 -17.60 -15.08
C ILE A 23 -4.77 -17.64 -14.22
N ARG A 24 -5.96 -17.75 -14.84
CA ARG A 24 -7.23 -17.91 -14.12
C ARG A 24 -7.24 -19.18 -13.27
N SER A 25 -6.73 -20.30 -13.78
CA SER A 25 -6.63 -21.52 -12.98
C SER A 25 -5.61 -21.39 -11.85
N LEU A 26 -4.51 -20.66 -12.07
CA LEU A 26 -3.47 -20.38 -11.08
C LEU A 26 -3.92 -19.45 -9.95
N THR A 27 -4.82 -18.51 -10.24
CA THR A 27 -5.39 -17.62 -9.22
C THR A 27 -6.60 -18.22 -8.51
N ALA A 28 -7.44 -19.00 -9.22
CA ALA A 28 -8.70 -19.48 -8.67
C ALA A 28 -8.62 -20.84 -7.94
N ASN A 29 -7.68 -21.73 -8.31
CA ASN A 29 -7.63 -23.07 -7.73
C ASN A 29 -6.65 -23.20 -6.55
N SER A 30 -7.16 -23.65 -5.41
CA SER A 30 -6.35 -23.98 -4.22
C SER A 30 -5.41 -25.17 -4.46
N SER A 31 -5.78 -26.09 -5.37
CA SER A 31 -5.07 -27.35 -5.65
C SER A 31 -3.64 -27.20 -6.20
N ILE A 32 -3.33 -26.10 -6.89
CA ILE A 32 -1.96 -25.77 -7.34
C ILE A 32 -1.04 -25.49 -6.14
N GLY A 33 -1.64 -25.14 -4.99
CA GLY A 33 -0.95 -24.84 -3.75
C GLY A 33 -0.06 -23.60 -3.84
N LYS A 34 0.51 -23.20 -2.70
CA LYS A 34 1.51 -22.12 -2.66
C LYS A 34 2.80 -22.49 -3.38
N ALA A 35 3.17 -23.77 -3.36
CA ALA A 35 4.40 -24.28 -3.96
C ALA A 35 4.37 -24.20 -5.50
N GLY A 36 3.27 -24.59 -6.14
CA GLY A 36 3.13 -24.51 -7.60
C GLY A 36 3.16 -23.06 -8.10
N ARG A 37 2.50 -22.15 -7.39
CA ARG A 37 2.55 -20.70 -7.68
C ARG A 37 3.96 -20.15 -7.52
N MET A 38 4.65 -20.49 -6.44
CA MET A 38 6.03 -20.05 -6.21
C MET A 38 6.99 -20.62 -7.28
N HIS A 39 6.79 -21.85 -7.72
CA HIS A 39 7.53 -22.43 -8.83
C HIS A 39 7.29 -21.65 -10.12
N PHE A 40 6.03 -21.32 -10.45
CA PHE A 40 5.71 -20.50 -11.60
C PHE A 40 6.40 -19.13 -11.56
N LEU A 41 6.35 -18.46 -10.41
CA LEU A 41 6.99 -17.16 -10.21
C LEU A 41 8.50 -17.22 -10.41
N LYS A 42 9.16 -18.22 -9.83
CA LYS A 42 10.63 -18.34 -9.90
C LYS A 42 11.14 -18.85 -11.23
N ALA A 43 10.55 -19.93 -11.75
CA ALA A 43 11.04 -20.63 -12.93
C ALA A 43 10.63 -19.96 -14.25
N TYR A 44 9.54 -19.18 -14.24
CA TYR A 44 9.02 -18.57 -15.46
C TYR A 44 8.92 -17.04 -15.36
N MET A 45 8.20 -16.52 -14.37
CA MET A 45 7.93 -15.08 -14.31
C MET A 45 9.19 -14.23 -14.06
N ALA A 46 10.10 -14.70 -13.20
CA ALA A 46 11.36 -14.01 -12.92
C ALA A 46 12.43 -14.24 -14.00
N GLU A 47 12.31 -15.32 -14.77
CA GLU A 47 13.30 -15.69 -15.78
C GLU A 47 13.00 -15.17 -17.18
N PHE A 48 11.74 -14.88 -17.53
CA PHE A 48 11.34 -14.50 -18.89
C PHE A 48 10.46 -13.25 -18.92
N ASP A 49 10.91 -12.24 -19.66
CA ASP A 49 10.27 -10.93 -19.72
C ASP A 49 8.93 -10.97 -20.46
N ASP A 50 8.79 -11.78 -21.50
CA ASP A 50 7.51 -11.96 -22.19
C ASP A 50 6.45 -12.62 -21.30
N ILE A 51 6.82 -13.64 -20.52
CA ILE A 51 5.93 -14.27 -19.56
C ILE A 51 5.49 -13.26 -18.51
N GLN A 52 6.42 -12.49 -17.94
CA GLN A 52 6.09 -11.45 -16.96
C GLN A 52 5.07 -10.46 -17.53
N TYR A 53 5.32 -9.90 -18.72
CA TYR A 53 4.43 -8.95 -19.37
C TYR A 53 3.02 -9.53 -19.60
N TRP A 54 2.94 -10.74 -20.15
CA TRP A 54 1.66 -11.38 -20.44
C TRP A 54 0.94 -11.82 -19.16
N THR A 55 1.66 -12.17 -18.09
CA THR A 55 1.10 -12.48 -16.76
C THR A 55 0.42 -11.26 -16.19
N LEU A 56 1.07 -10.09 -16.21
CA LEU A 56 0.47 -8.85 -15.73
C LEU A 56 -0.78 -8.46 -16.52
N ARG A 57 -0.75 -8.64 -17.86
CA ARG A 57 -1.93 -8.40 -18.69
C ARG A 57 -3.06 -9.39 -18.40
N ALA A 58 -2.74 -10.67 -18.22
CA ALA A 58 -3.72 -11.71 -17.93
C ALA A 58 -4.33 -11.53 -16.53
N LEU A 59 -3.54 -11.14 -15.53
CA LEU A 59 -4.03 -10.81 -14.19
C LEU A 59 -5.04 -9.67 -14.23
N LYS A 60 -4.74 -8.60 -14.97
CA LYS A 60 -5.68 -7.49 -15.15
C LYS A 60 -7.02 -7.98 -15.73
N LEU A 61 -6.98 -8.84 -16.75
CA LEU A 61 -8.20 -9.42 -17.34
C LEU A 61 -8.91 -10.43 -16.43
N ALA A 62 -8.19 -11.09 -15.53
CA ALA A 62 -8.77 -11.99 -14.55
C ALA A 62 -9.46 -11.24 -13.40
N LEU A 63 -8.90 -10.08 -13.02
CA LEU A 63 -9.43 -9.19 -11.99
C LEU A 63 -10.59 -8.31 -12.48
N ASP A 64 -10.58 -7.90 -13.76
CA ASP A 64 -11.69 -7.14 -14.35
C ASP A 64 -12.97 -8.00 -14.44
N ASP A 65 -12.84 -9.30 -14.70
CA ASP A 65 -13.95 -10.26 -14.83
C ASP A 65 -13.77 -11.45 -13.86
N VAL A 66 -13.97 -11.21 -12.56
CA VAL A 66 -13.79 -12.24 -11.51
C VAL A 66 -14.75 -13.42 -11.71
N ASP A 67 -15.99 -13.18 -12.09
CA ASP A 67 -16.98 -14.25 -12.35
C ASP A 67 -16.52 -15.24 -13.42
N VAL A 68 -15.92 -14.73 -14.50
CA VAL A 68 -15.36 -15.57 -15.58
C VAL A 68 -14.12 -16.32 -15.10
N THR A 69 -13.39 -15.75 -14.15
CA THR A 69 -12.24 -16.40 -13.51
C THR A 69 -12.72 -17.54 -12.60
N LEU A 70 -13.77 -17.31 -11.82
CA LEU A 70 -14.43 -18.29 -10.96
C LEU A 70 -15.06 -19.45 -11.75
N ALA A 71 -15.50 -19.22 -12.99
CA ALA A 71 -15.96 -20.30 -13.88
C ALA A 71 -14.88 -21.38 -14.20
N ASN A 72 -13.61 -21.13 -13.86
CA ASN A 72 -12.52 -22.12 -14.00
C ASN A 72 -12.18 -22.84 -12.68
N VAL A 73 -12.97 -22.64 -11.63
CA VAL A 73 -12.82 -23.30 -10.34
C VAL A 73 -13.32 -24.74 -10.42
N ILE A 74 -12.56 -25.67 -9.85
CA ILE A 74 -12.89 -27.10 -9.84
C ILE A 74 -13.75 -27.48 -8.61
N GLU A 75 -13.67 -26.72 -7.51
CA GLU A 75 -14.41 -26.95 -6.25
C GLU A 75 -15.28 -25.73 -5.89
N TYR A 76 -16.60 -25.90 -5.88
CA TYR A 76 -17.58 -24.80 -5.72
C TYR A 76 -17.75 -24.39 -4.25
N ASP A 77 -17.07 -23.32 -3.86
CA ASP A 77 -17.45 -22.45 -2.73
C ASP A 77 -17.27 -21.00 -3.18
N GLU A 78 -18.34 -20.34 -3.62
CA GLU A 78 -18.28 -19.06 -4.36
C GLU A 78 -17.59 -17.93 -3.57
N ASP A 79 -17.91 -17.79 -2.28
CA ASP A 79 -17.39 -16.72 -1.42
C ASP A 79 -15.92 -16.94 -1.01
N ALA A 80 -15.52 -18.19 -0.76
CA ALA A 80 -14.12 -18.51 -0.46
C ALA A 80 -13.23 -18.38 -1.71
N CYS A 81 -13.79 -18.60 -2.90
CA CYS A 81 -13.03 -18.57 -4.13
C CYS A 81 -12.71 -17.15 -4.62
N SER A 82 -13.59 -16.16 -4.40
CA SER A 82 -13.33 -14.76 -4.76
C SER A 82 -12.16 -14.19 -3.95
N ASP A 83 -12.17 -14.40 -2.63
CA ASP A 83 -11.09 -14.04 -1.71
C ASP A 83 -9.74 -14.65 -2.13
N MET A 84 -9.75 -15.92 -2.54
CA MET A 84 -8.56 -16.60 -3.03
C MET A 84 -8.02 -15.97 -4.31
N VAL A 85 -8.88 -15.59 -5.26
CA VAL A 85 -8.45 -14.93 -6.50
C VAL A 85 -7.72 -13.62 -6.17
N TYR A 86 -8.25 -12.80 -5.26
CA TYR A 86 -7.62 -11.55 -4.84
C TYR A 86 -6.32 -11.77 -4.06
N GLU A 87 -6.30 -12.71 -3.12
CA GLU A 87 -5.09 -13.04 -2.35
C GLU A 87 -3.97 -13.53 -3.27
N ASN A 88 -4.27 -14.47 -4.15
CA ASN A 88 -3.30 -15.08 -5.05
C ASN A 88 -2.78 -14.06 -6.07
N SER A 89 -3.67 -13.22 -6.61
CA SER A 89 -3.29 -12.13 -7.51
C SER A 89 -2.38 -11.12 -6.80
N THR A 90 -2.70 -10.75 -5.56
CA THR A 90 -1.90 -9.82 -4.75
C THR A 90 -0.50 -10.38 -4.49
N LEU A 91 -0.38 -11.66 -4.14
CA LEU A 91 0.92 -12.30 -3.91
C LEU A 91 1.80 -12.31 -5.17
N ILE A 92 1.19 -12.54 -6.35
CA ILE A 92 1.91 -12.48 -7.63
C ILE A 92 2.37 -11.05 -7.92
N LEU A 93 1.50 -10.05 -7.72
CA LEU A 93 1.82 -8.65 -7.97
C LEU A 93 2.89 -8.10 -7.01
N ILE A 94 2.90 -8.51 -5.75
CA ILE A 94 3.94 -8.11 -4.76
C ILE A 94 5.32 -8.62 -5.20
N GLN A 95 5.40 -9.80 -5.82
CA GLN A 95 6.66 -10.37 -6.29
C GLN A 95 7.24 -9.62 -7.50
N CYS A 96 6.48 -8.72 -8.12
CA CYS A 96 6.88 -7.95 -9.30
C CYS A 96 7.52 -6.62 -8.89
N GLU A 97 8.84 -6.57 -8.77
CA GLU A 97 9.59 -5.37 -8.41
C GLU A 97 9.98 -4.54 -9.64
N VAL A 98 9.00 -4.03 -10.39
CA VAL A 98 9.25 -3.12 -11.53
C VAL A 98 9.09 -1.67 -11.07
N PHE A 99 10.16 -1.11 -10.50
CA PHE A 99 10.15 0.25 -9.97
C PHE A 99 10.33 1.31 -11.05
N VAL A 100 9.54 2.39 -10.97
CA VAL A 100 9.65 3.52 -11.89
C VAL A 100 11.04 4.15 -11.76
N GLY A 101 11.71 4.34 -12.89
CA GLY A 101 13.09 4.87 -12.94
C GLY A 101 14.18 3.80 -12.85
N LYS A 102 13.85 2.56 -12.47
CA LYS A 102 14.74 1.38 -12.54
C LYS A 102 14.14 0.25 -13.38
N GLU A 103 13.27 0.61 -14.32
CA GLU A 103 12.48 -0.35 -15.08
C GLU A 103 13.37 -1.26 -15.95
N GLU A 104 14.52 -0.76 -16.42
CA GLU A 104 15.46 -1.53 -17.24
C GLU A 104 16.26 -2.55 -16.43
N GLU A 105 16.53 -2.28 -15.14
CA GLU A 105 17.22 -3.21 -14.23
C GLU A 105 16.35 -4.42 -13.89
N ALA A 106 15.03 -4.28 -14.01
CA ALA A 106 14.07 -5.34 -13.72
C ALA A 106 13.93 -6.38 -14.84
N LEU A 107 14.48 -6.12 -16.03
CA LEU A 107 14.39 -7.03 -17.18
C LEU A 107 15.54 -8.04 -17.17
N SER A 108 15.22 -9.31 -17.36
CA SER A 108 16.18 -10.40 -17.46
C SER A 108 16.87 -10.48 -18.83
N GLY A 109 16.25 -9.89 -19.86
CA GLY A 109 16.69 -9.95 -21.25
C GLY A 109 16.42 -11.30 -21.93
N ARG A 110 15.77 -12.24 -21.24
CA ARG A 110 15.41 -13.56 -21.78
C ARG A 110 13.93 -13.58 -22.16
N TYR A 111 13.63 -14.34 -23.21
CA TYR A 111 12.29 -14.48 -23.77
C TYR A 111 11.97 -15.96 -23.92
N PHE A 112 10.74 -16.33 -23.54
CA PHE A 112 10.24 -17.69 -23.66
C PHE A 112 9.86 -18.03 -25.11
N SER A 113 9.34 -17.06 -25.86
CA SER A 113 9.07 -17.19 -27.29
C SER A 113 10.25 -16.73 -28.14
N SER A 114 10.69 -17.59 -29.06
CA SER A 114 11.72 -17.27 -30.07
C SER A 114 11.22 -16.28 -31.15
N ALA A 115 9.89 -16.16 -31.30
CA ALA A 115 9.28 -15.63 -32.52
C ALA A 115 9.36 -14.10 -32.67
N LYS A 116 9.43 -13.29 -31.59
CA LYS A 116 9.57 -11.82 -31.70
C LYS A 116 10.31 -11.19 -30.51
N LYS A 117 11.58 -10.83 -30.71
CA LYS A 117 12.37 -9.94 -29.82
C LYS A 117 11.92 -8.47 -29.87
N HIS A 118 10.88 -8.15 -30.64
CA HIS A 118 10.38 -6.79 -30.85
C HIS A 118 8.88 -6.71 -30.54
N GLY A 119 8.50 -5.89 -29.57
CA GLY A 119 7.10 -5.69 -29.16
C GLY A 119 6.99 -5.04 -27.79
N LYS A 120 5.76 -4.86 -27.29
CA LYS A 120 5.50 -4.28 -25.96
C LYS A 120 6.15 -5.09 -24.83
N ALA A 121 6.27 -6.41 -24.98
CA ALA A 121 6.93 -7.29 -24.02
C ALA A 121 8.44 -7.01 -23.82
N ALA A 122 9.10 -6.40 -24.81
CA ALA A 122 10.52 -6.05 -24.73
C ALA A 122 10.77 -4.66 -24.12
N GLN A 123 9.71 -3.88 -23.89
CA GLN A 123 9.82 -2.51 -23.40
C GLN A 123 9.58 -2.47 -21.89
N ALA A 124 10.59 -2.07 -21.12
CA ALA A 124 10.48 -1.86 -19.67
C ALA A 124 9.27 -0.99 -19.29
N LYS A 125 9.04 0.07 -20.07
CA LYS A 125 7.91 0.99 -19.88
C LYS A 125 6.54 0.30 -19.98
N SER A 126 6.43 -0.72 -20.83
CA SER A 126 5.20 -1.50 -21.04
C SER A 126 4.92 -2.47 -19.89
N HIS A 127 5.96 -3.00 -19.24
CA HIS A 127 5.83 -3.83 -18.03
C HIS A 127 5.32 -3.02 -16.85
N SER A 128 5.93 -1.88 -16.55
CA SER A 128 5.45 -0.98 -15.48
C SER A 128 4.01 -0.52 -15.75
N ASN A 129 3.64 -0.24 -17.01
CA ASN A 129 2.25 0.06 -17.37
C ASN A 129 1.29 -1.11 -17.12
N ALA A 130 1.70 -2.34 -17.46
CA ALA A 130 0.88 -3.51 -17.24
C ALA A 130 0.71 -3.78 -15.73
N LEU A 131 1.78 -3.62 -14.95
CA LEU A 131 1.79 -3.73 -13.50
C LEU A 131 0.84 -2.71 -12.86
N ASN A 132 0.94 -1.42 -13.24
CA ASN A 132 0.07 -0.36 -12.72
C ASN A 132 -1.40 -0.60 -13.05
N ARG A 133 -1.71 -1.14 -14.24
CA ARG A 133 -3.08 -1.51 -14.61
C ARG A 133 -3.61 -2.67 -13.80
N ALA A 134 -2.79 -3.69 -13.54
CA ALA A 134 -3.19 -4.84 -12.75
C ALA A 134 -3.42 -4.44 -11.28
N TRP A 135 -2.51 -3.65 -10.70
CA TRP A 135 -2.71 -3.07 -9.37
C TRP A 135 -3.96 -2.20 -9.30
N LYS A 136 -4.22 -1.34 -10.30
CA LYS A 136 -5.43 -0.52 -10.31
C LYS A 136 -6.70 -1.37 -10.32
N SER A 137 -6.75 -2.41 -11.17
CA SER A 137 -7.89 -3.34 -11.23
C SER A 137 -8.12 -4.01 -9.87
N LEU A 138 -7.04 -4.45 -9.20
CA LEU A 138 -7.13 -5.04 -7.86
C LEU A 138 -7.55 -4.05 -6.78
N LEU A 139 -7.04 -2.81 -6.79
CA LEU A 139 -7.33 -1.83 -5.75
C LEU A 139 -8.72 -1.20 -5.90
N CYS A 140 -9.30 -1.23 -7.10
CA CYS A 140 -10.65 -0.75 -7.36
C CYS A 140 -11.75 -1.81 -7.14
N SER A 141 -11.41 -3.05 -6.74
CA SER A 141 -12.42 -4.07 -6.44
C SER A 141 -13.15 -3.76 -5.14
N GLU A 142 -14.47 -3.92 -5.14
CA GLU A 142 -15.36 -3.50 -4.04
C GLU A 142 -15.19 -4.35 -2.77
N ASP A 143 -14.89 -5.65 -2.90
CA ASP A 143 -14.91 -6.62 -1.79
C ASP A 143 -13.52 -7.17 -1.42
N LEU A 144 -12.57 -6.30 -1.05
CA LEU A 144 -11.25 -6.74 -0.59
C LEU A 144 -11.29 -7.21 0.88
N PRO A 145 -10.83 -8.45 1.18
CA PRO A 145 -10.73 -8.92 2.56
C PRO A 145 -9.82 -8.04 3.43
N ARG A 146 -10.19 -7.85 4.71
CA ARG A 146 -9.40 -7.04 5.65
C ARG A 146 -7.97 -7.54 5.83
N SER A 147 -7.76 -8.86 5.78
CA SER A 147 -6.43 -9.49 5.80
C SER A 147 -5.60 -9.04 4.61
N LEU A 148 -6.21 -8.94 3.43
CA LEU A 148 -5.59 -8.55 2.19
C LEU A 148 -5.26 -7.05 2.16
N ILE A 149 -6.21 -6.19 2.56
CA ILE A 149 -5.96 -4.75 2.70
C ILE A 149 -4.74 -4.51 3.61
N LYS A 150 -4.67 -5.21 4.75
CA LYS A 150 -3.51 -5.13 5.64
C LYS A 150 -2.20 -5.56 4.95
N LEU A 151 -2.22 -6.61 4.15
CA LEU A 151 -1.06 -7.08 3.39
C LEU A 151 -0.60 -6.03 2.35
N ILE A 152 -1.54 -5.50 1.57
CA ILE A 152 -1.32 -4.45 0.57
C ILE A 152 -0.70 -3.22 1.25
N LEU A 153 -1.35 -2.69 2.29
CA LEU A 153 -0.87 -1.51 3.02
C LEU A 153 0.51 -1.72 3.66
N SER A 154 0.83 -2.94 4.10
CA SER A 154 2.15 -3.24 4.66
C SER A 154 3.28 -3.13 3.64
N ASN A 155 2.98 -3.41 2.36
CA ASN A 155 3.91 -3.31 1.23
C ASN A 155 3.76 -1.99 0.45
N MET A 156 2.85 -1.10 0.88
CA MET A 156 2.50 0.12 0.16
C MET A 156 3.71 1.02 -0.08
N LYS A 157 4.47 1.30 0.98
CA LYS A 157 5.65 2.16 0.94
C LYS A 157 6.81 1.57 0.12
N SER A 158 7.09 0.28 0.30
CA SER A 158 8.32 -0.34 -0.20
C SER A 158 8.19 -0.88 -1.62
N VAL A 159 7.00 -1.37 -1.99
CA VAL A 159 6.77 -2.06 -3.27
C VAL A 159 5.78 -1.28 -4.13
N ILE A 160 4.61 -0.95 -3.60
CA ILE A 160 3.49 -0.47 -4.43
C ILE A 160 3.71 0.97 -4.90
N ILE A 161 3.91 1.94 -4.00
CA ILE A 161 4.10 3.36 -4.38
C ILE A 161 5.23 3.53 -5.41
N PRO A 162 6.43 2.92 -5.26
CA PRO A 162 7.50 3.04 -6.25
C PRO A 162 7.21 2.44 -7.63
N CYS A 163 6.24 1.52 -7.75
CA CYS A 163 5.82 0.94 -9.03
C CYS A 163 4.89 1.87 -9.83
N PHE A 164 4.19 2.79 -9.15
CA PHE A 164 3.21 3.67 -9.76
C PHE A 164 3.85 4.90 -10.40
N ARG A 165 3.46 5.19 -11.66
CA ARG A 165 3.82 6.46 -12.32
C ARG A 165 2.99 7.64 -11.84
N GLU A 166 1.75 7.37 -11.44
CA GLU A 166 0.82 8.33 -10.86
C GLU A 166 0.39 7.83 -9.46
N PRO A 167 1.25 7.98 -8.42
CA PRO A 167 0.96 7.47 -7.09
C PRO A 167 -0.26 8.12 -6.43
N LEU A 168 -0.68 9.30 -6.89
CA LEU A 168 -1.86 10.01 -6.38
C LEU A 168 -3.15 9.22 -6.55
N MET A 169 -3.24 8.29 -7.52
CA MET A 169 -4.42 7.44 -7.66
C MET A 169 -4.62 6.46 -6.50
N LEU A 170 -3.60 6.25 -5.66
CA LEU A 170 -3.72 5.44 -4.44
C LEU A 170 -4.43 6.19 -3.32
N CYS A 171 -4.67 7.50 -3.46
CA CYS A 171 -5.27 8.34 -2.43
C CYS A 171 -6.64 7.82 -1.99
N ASP A 172 -7.54 7.53 -2.92
CA ASP A 172 -8.90 7.09 -2.61
C ASP A 172 -8.87 5.79 -1.80
N PHE A 173 -8.12 4.78 -2.26
CA PHE A 173 -7.93 3.52 -1.54
C PHE A 173 -7.32 3.71 -0.14
N LEU A 174 -6.36 4.62 0.01
CA LEU A 174 -5.71 4.90 1.29
C LEU A 174 -6.67 5.62 2.27
N THR A 175 -7.48 6.54 1.77
CA THR A 175 -8.50 7.26 2.56
C THR A 175 -9.63 6.32 2.96
N ASP A 176 -10.08 5.42 2.08
CA ASP A 176 -11.08 4.40 2.44
C ASP A 176 -10.52 3.42 3.47
N SER A 177 -9.26 3.01 3.30
CA SER A 177 -8.54 2.17 4.26
C SER A 177 -8.40 2.82 5.64
N TYR A 178 -8.33 4.15 5.70
CA TYR A 178 -8.23 4.87 6.96
C TYR A 178 -9.45 4.64 7.86
N HIS A 179 -10.66 4.57 7.29
CA HIS A 179 -11.92 4.39 8.03
C HIS A 179 -12.12 2.99 8.63
N HIS A 180 -11.29 2.00 8.26
CA HIS A 180 -11.39 0.62 8.76
C HIS A 180 -10.98 0.47 10.23
N GLY A 181 -10.20 1.41 10.77
CA GLY A 181 -9.74 1.38 12.16
C GLY A 181 -8.56 0.44 12.42
N GLY A 182 -8.01 0.55 13.64
CA GLY A 182 -6.96 -0.34 14.14
C GLY A 182 -5.63 -0.22 13.38
N VAL A 183 -5.05 -1.36 13.02
CA VAL A 183 -3.72 -1.41 12.37
C VAL A 183 -3.78 -0.94 10.91
N ILE A 184 -4.92 -1.13 10.24
CA ILE A 184 -5.12 -0.74 8.84
C ILE A 184 -4.98 0.79 8.71
N THR A 185 -5.64 1.56 9.57
CA THR A 185 -5.51 3.02 9.64
C THR A 185 -4.06 3.49 9.81
N ILE A 186 -3.29 2.80 10.64
CA ILE A 186 -1.87 3.14 10.89
C ILE A 186 -1.04 2.95 9.61
N LEU A 187 -1.26 1.85 8.90
CA LEU A 187 -0.54 1.55 7.66
C LEU A 187 -0.98 2.49 6.52
N ALA A 188 -2.27 2.80 6.44
CA ALA A 188 -2.82 3.76 5.49
C ALA A 188 -2.24 5.16 5.70
N LEU A 189 -2.18 5.66 6.94
CA LEU A 189 -1.57 6.95 7.26
C LEU A 189 -0.09 7.04 6.86
N GLU A 190 0.66 5.94 6.95
CA GLU A 190 2.05 5.92 6.45
C GLU A 190 2.10 6.12 4.93
N GLY A 191 1.22 5.46 4.18
CA GLY A 191 1.09 5.64 2.73
C GLY A 191 0.67 7.06 2.35
N VAL A 192 -0.39 7.60 2.98
CA VAL A 192 -0.86 8.97 2.74
C VAL A 192 0.24 9.98 3.01
N PHE A 193 1.00 9.82 4.11
CA PHE A 193 2.09 10.73 4.40
C PHE A 193 3.17 10.75 3.31
N ILE A 194 3.52 9.59 2.74
CA ILE A 194 4.45 9.52 1.62
C ILE A 194 3.90 10.28 0.42
N LEU A 195 2.61 10.12 0.10
CA LEU A 195 1.98 10.89 -0.97
C LEU A 195 2.03 12.40 -0.72
N ILE A 196 1.81 12.84 0.52
CA ILE A 196 1.91 14.26 0.90
C ILE A 196 3.35 14.76 0.73
N THR A 197 4.36 14.01 1.21
CA THR A 197 5.74 14.50 1.25
C THR A 197 6.52 14.34 -0.04
N GLU A 198 6.28 13.27 -0.79
CA GLU A 198 7.07 12.88 -1.97
C GLU A 198 6.31 13.11 -3.28
N HIS A 199 4.98 13.12 -3.25
CA HIS A 199 4.13 13.28 -4.43
C HIS A 199 3.23 14.53 -4.39
N ASN A 200 3.44 15.42 -3.41
CA ASN A 200 2.71 16.69 -3.24
C ASN A 200 1.18 16.52 -3.21
N LEU A 201 0.69 15.47 -2.52
CA LEU A 201 -0.73 15.32 -2.27
C LEU A 201 -1.23 16.42 -1.32
N ASP A 202 -2.19 17.22 -1.77
CA ASP A 202 -2.91 18.17 -0.93
C ASP A 202 -4.03 17.46 -0.18
N TYR A 203 -3.80 17.13 1.09
CA TYR A 203 -4.79 16.51 1.98
C TYR A 203 -5.09 17.43 3.19
N PRO A 204 -6.08 18.33 3.10
CA PRO A 204 -6.31 19.37 4.11
C PRO A 204 -6.69 18.81 5.47
N ASP A 205 -7.44 17.71 5.50
CA ASP A 205 -7.93 17.09 6.74
C ASP A 205 -6.94 16.12 7.40
N PHE A 206 -5.74 15.97 6.84
CA PHE A 206 -4.73 15.03 7.35
C PHE A 206 -4.50 15.12 8.85
N TYR A 207 -4.33 16.33 9.38
CA TYR A 207 -4.06 16.52 10.80
C TYR A 207 -5.31 16.40 11.67
N ASN A 208 -6.49 16.67 11.12
CA ASN A 208 -7.76 16.42 11.81
C ASN A 208 -7.97 14.92 12.00
N ASP A 209 -7.69 14.15 10.95
CA ASP A 209 -7.72 12.69 10.96
C ASP A 209 -6.66 12.10 11.89
N LEU A 210 -5.41 12.54 11.76
CA LEU A 210 -4.34 12.14 12.67
C LEU A 210 -4.69 12.44 14.13
N TYR A 211 -5.32 13.60 14.37
CA TYR A 211 -5.82 13.94 15.69
C TYR A 211 -6.90 12.94 16.11
N ALA A 212 -7.92 12.68 15.30
CA ALA A 212 -9.00 11.74 15.61
C ALA A 212 -8.51 10.34 15.99
N VAL A 213 -7.52 9.82 15.26
CA VAL A 213 -6.93 8.48 15.51
C VAL A 213 -6.27 8.40 16.88
N LEU A 214 -5.57 9.45 17.33
CA LEU A 214 -4.89 9.51 18.64
C LEU A 214 -5.88 9.34 19.81
N THR A 215 -6.08 8.10 20.25
CA THR A 215 -6.98 7.69 21.33
C THR A 215 -6.24 6.83 22.34
N SER A 216 -6.83 6.63 23.53
CA SER A 216 -6.17 5.86 24.60
C SER A 216 -5.87 4.42 24.19
N SER A 217 -6.69 3.83 23.32
CA SER A 217 -6.53 2.47 22.82
C SER A 217 -5.19 2.25 22.11
N ILE A 218 -4.65 3.27 21.44
CA ILE A 218 -3.41 3.17 20.65
C ILE A 218 -2.21 2.74 21.49
N PHE A 219 -2.13 3.16 22.75
CA PHE A 219 -1.00 2.80 23.61
C PHE A 219 -1.00 1.32 24.03
N HIS A 220 -2.10 0.61 23.79
CA HIS A 220 -2.26 -0.83 24.08
C HIS A 220 -2.09 -1.72 22.84
N VAL A 221 -2.04 -1.15 21.63
CA VAL A 221 -1.93 -1.91 20.38
C VAL A 221 -0.49 -2.40 20.15
N LYS A 222 -0.34 -3.60 19.59
CA LYS A 222 0.97 -4.21 19.24
C LYS A 222 1.86 -3.28 18.38
N TYR A 223 1.26 -2.47 17.51
CA TYR A 223 1.95 -1.60 16.55
C TYR A 223 2.14 -0.16 17.04
N ARG A 224 1.98 0.10 18.34
CA ARG A 224 2.06 1.44 18.95
C ARG A 224 3.37 2.17 18.66
N GLU A 225 4.50 1.48 18.66
CA GLU A 225 5.81 2.09 18.44
C GLU A 225 5.93 2.67 17.03
N ARG A 226 5.55 1.87 16.02
CA ARG A 226 5.51 2.31 14.61
C ARG A 226 4.59 3.52 14.45
N PHE A 227 3.38 3.46 15.00
CA PHE A 227 2.44 4.57 14.93
C PHE A 227 2.96 5.83 15.60
N LEU A 228 3.42 5.75 16.84
CA LEU A 228 3.91 6.91 17.59
C LEU A 228 5.16 7.52 16.93
N THR A 229 5.99 6.70 16.30
CA THR A 229 7.13 7.17 15.49
C THR A 229 6.67 7.89 14.22
N LEU A 230 5.62 7.41 13.56
CA LEU A 230 4.99 8.09 12.43
C LEU A 230 4.38 9.43 12.85
N VAL A 231 3.62 9.47 13.96
CA VAL A 231 3.06 10.72 14.48
C VAL A 231 4.17 11.72 14.80
N TRP A 232 5.25 11.26 15.43
CA TRP A 232 6.42 12.09 15.66
C TRP A 232 7.02 12.62 14.34
N LYS A 233 7.14 11.78 13.31
CA LYS A 233 7.59 12.20 11.97
C LYS A 233 6.69 13.30 11.39
N PHE A 234 5.37 13.16 11.53
CA PHE A 234 4.39 14.10 10.98
C PHE A 234 4.45 15.45 11.70
N LEU A 235 4.49 15.43 13.04
CA LEU A 235 4.57 16.64 13.88
C LEU A 235 5.96 17.32 13.84
N ARG A 236 6.94 16.70 13.18
CA ARG A 236 8.23 17.32 12.86
C ARG A 236 8.19 18.21 11.60
N SER A 237 7.05 18.41 10.94
CA SER A 237 6.99 19.39 9.86
C SER A 237 7.21 20.82 10.39
N SER A 238 7.95 21.65 9.65
CA SER A 238 8.22 23.06 10.00
C SER A 238 7.05 24.00 9.70
N HIS A 239 6.14 23.60 8.82
CA HIS A 239 5.03 24.44 8.35
C HIS A 239 3.75 24.25 9.19
N LEU A 240 3.87 23.66 10.38
CA LEU A 240 2.71 23.44 11.24
C LEU A 240 2.31 24.72 11.97
N PRO A 241 1.03 25.12 11.93
CA PRO A 241 0.57 26.27 12.68
C PRO A 241 0.62 25.98 14.20
N SER A 242 1.02 26.97 14.99
CA SER A 242 1.26 26.81 16.44
C SER A 242 0.02 26.32 17.20
N TYR A 243 -1.19 26.68 16.78
CA TYR A 243 -2.43 26.23 17.44
C TYR A 243 -2.63 24.72 17.31
N LEU A 244 -2.27 24.15 16.14
CA LEU A 244 -2.39 22.72 15.85
C LEU A 244 -1.41 21.95 16.73
N VAL A 245 -0.15 22.41 16.79
CA VAL A 245 0.87 21.80 17.67
C VAL A 245 0.41 21.85 19.13
N ALA A 246 -0.15 22.97 19.59
CA ALA A 246 -0.69 23.09 20.94
C ALA A 246 -1.84 22.10 21.22
N ALA A 247 -2.72 21.86 20.24
CA ALA A 247 -3.80 20.88 20.36
C ALA A 247 -3.25 19.45 20.52
N PHE A 248 -2.24 19.07 19.72
CA PHE A 248 -1.57 17.76 19.85
C PHE A 248 -0.84 17.63 21.20
N ILE A 249 -0.12 18.67 21.66
CA ILE A 249 0.54 18.67 22.98
C ILE A 249 -0.48 18.40 24.09
N LYS A 250 -1.60 19.13 24.12
CA LYS A 250 -2.65 18.92 25.12
C LYS A 250 -3.26 17.52 25.03
N LYS A 251 -3.45 17.00 23.82
CA LYS A 251 -3.97 15.64 23.62
C LYS A 251 -3.01 14.59 24.17
N PHE A 252 -1.72 14.67 23.83
CA PHE A 252 -0.71 13.77 24.37
C PHE A 252 -0.60 13.85 25.89
N ALA A 253 -0.68 15.05 26.47
CA ALA A 253 -0.65 15.22 27.92
C ALA A 253 -1.83 14.51 28.60
N ARG A 254 -3.04 14.63 28.03
CA ARG A 254 -4.23 13.92 28.53
C ARG A 254 -4.09 12.41 28.37
N LEU A 255 -3.62 11.94 27.22
CA LEU A 255 -3.44 10.51 26.95
C LEU A 255 -2.35 9.89 27.83
N ALA A 256 -1.29 10.64 28.18
CA ALA A 256 -0.22 10.17 29.05
C ALA A 256 -0.71 9.81 30.46
N ILE A 257 -1.82 10.39 30.93
CA ILE A 257 -2.41 10.09 32.25
C ILE A 257 -3.01 8.68 32.29
N THR A 258 -3.59 8.21 31.18
CA THR A 258 -4.24 6.89 31.09
C THR A 258 -3.36 5.83 30.43
N ALA A 259 -2.25 6.24 29.79
CA ALA A 259 -1.34 5.35 29.10
C ALA A 259 -0.50 4.49 30.08
N PRO A 260 -0.05 3.29 29.66
CA PRO A 260 0.96 2.53 30.39
C PRO A 260 2.26 3.32 30.52
N PRO A 261 3.14 3.01 31.50
CA PRO A 261 4.37 3.76 31.76
C PRO A 261 5.25 3.99 30.52
N SER A 262 5.40 2.95 29.67
CA SER A 262 6.14 3.06 28.42
C SER A 262 5.53 4.08 27.43
N GLY A 263 4.20 4.11 27.33
CA GLY A 263 3.48 5.03 26.45
C GLY A 263 3.51 6.47 26.98
N ALA A 264 3.38 6.64 28.29
CA ALA A 264 3.48 7.94 28.95
C ALA A 264 4.86 8.58 28.74
N LEU A 265 5.95 7.81 28.90
CA LEU A 265 7.31 8.29 28.63
C LEU A 265 7.48 8.76 27.19
N PHE A 266 6.96 8.01 26.22
CA PHE A 266 7.02 8.40 24.81
C PHE A 266 6.22 9.68 24.54
N ALA A 267 5.00 9.78 25.09
CA ALA A 267 4.16 10.96 24.96
C ALA A 267 4.84 12.21 25.56
N LEU A 268 5.45 12.07 26.74
CA LEU A 268 6.24 13.14 27.39
C LEU A 268 7.45 13.55 26.55
N ALA A 269 8.16 12.59 25.94
CA ALA A 269 9.26 12.88 25.04
C ALA A 269 8.80 13.68 23.80
N ILE A 270 7.67 13.31 23.18
CA ILE A 270 7.07 14.09 22.09
C ILE A 270 6.74 15.50 22.58
N ILE A 271 6.03 15.63 23.71
CA ILE A 271 5.62 16.93 24.27
C ILE A 271 6.84 17.84 24.48
N PHE A 272 7.87 17.32 25.13
CA PHE A 272 9.11 18.05 25.38
C PHE A 272 9.76 18.53 24.08
N ASN A 273 9.88 17.64 23.08
CA ASN A 273 10.50 17.98 21.81
C ASN A 273 9.66 19.01 21.01
N LEU A 274 8.33 18.93 21.06
CA LEU A 274 7.44 19.91 20.43
C LEU A 274 7.54 21.29 21.12
N LEU A 275 7.56 21.34 22.45
CA LEU A 275 7.71 22.59 23.20
C LEU A 275 9.08 23.25 22.99
N ARG A 276 10.13 22.44 22.84
CA ARG A 276 11.46 22.93 22.49
C ARG A 276 11.49 23.55 21.09
N ARG A 277 10.77 22.93 20.13
CA ARG A 277 10.74 23.37 18.73
C ARG A 277 9.80 24.55 18.46
N PHE A 278 8.69 24.65 19.17
CA PHE A 278 7.67 25.69 18.99
C PHE A 278 7.57 26.57 20.25
N PRO A 279 8.40 27.62 20.37
CA PRO A 279 8.42 28.49 21.55
C PRO A 279 7.06 29.14 21.87
N SER A 280 6.22 29.40 20.86
CA SER A 280 4.86 29.91 21.03
C SER A 280 3.98 29.01 21.90
N CYS A 281 4.26 27.70 21.95
CA CYS A 281 3.53 26.75 22.78
C CYS A 281 3.99 26.75 24.25
N ARG A 282 5.06 27.47 24.62
CA ARG A 282 5.54 27.53 26.02
C ARG A 282 4.52 28.15 26.99
N GLY A 283 3.58 28.95 26.47
CA GLY A 283 2.45 29.45 27.25
C GLY A 283 1.54 28.36 27.83
N LEU A 284 1.67 27.11 27.37
CA LEU A 284 1.01 25.94 27.97
C LEU A 284 1.66 25.48 29.28
N LEU A 285 2.96 25.74 29.47
CA LEU A 285 3.69 25.41 30.69
C LEU A 285 3.64 26.56 31.69
N ASP A 286 3.96 27.76 31.23
CA ASP A 286 4.01 28.96 32.04
C ASP A 286 3.12 30.03 31.43
N ARG A 287 1.97 30.26 32.08
CA ARG A 287 1.06 31.33 31.73
C ARG A 287 1.34 32.50 32.68
N LYS A 288 2.08 33.49 32.20
CA LYS A 288 2.19 34.79 32.88
C LYS A 288 0.81 35.44 32.88
N VAL A 289 0.10 35.29 34.00
CA VAL A 289 -1.14 36.03 34.23
C VAL A 289 -0.73 37.49 34.39
N ASN A 290 -0.95 38.31 33.36
CA ASN A 290 -0.95 39.75 33.53
C ASN A 290 -2.14 40.07 34.43
N ILE A 291 -1.92 40.04 35.75
CA ILE A 291 -2.77 40.71 36.72
C ILE A 291 -2.63 42.18 36.38
N GLY A 292 -3.48 42.66 35.47
CA GLY A 292 -3.59 44.07 35.18
C GLY A 292 -3.83 44.76 36.51
N ARG A 293 -2.87 45.59 36.92
CA ARG A 293 -3.19 46.69 37.82
C ARG A 293 -4.29 47.46 37.10
N SER A 294 -5.54 47.23 37.51
CA SER A 294 -6.63 48.17 37.31
C SER A 294 -6.16 49.48 37.91
N SER A 295 -5.51 50.32 37.10
CA SER A 295 -5.34 51.73 37.40
C SER A 295 -6.76 52.29 37.47
N LYS A 296 -7.29 52.36 38.69
CA LYS A 296 -8.46 53.17 38.99
C LYS A 296 -8.14 54.59 38.52
N SER A 297 -9.07 55.13 37.74
CA SER A 297 -9.24 56.54 37.35
C SER A 297 -8.90 57.51 38.47
#